data_AF-A0A7V6YQM0-F1
#
_entry.id   AF-A0A7V6YQM0-F1
#
_cell.length_a   1.000
_cell.length_b   1.000
_cell.length_c   1.000
_cell.angle_alpha   90.00
_cell.angle_beta   90.00
_cell.angle_gamma   90.00
#
_symmetry.space_group_name_H-M   'P 1'
#
loop_
_entity.id
_entity.type
_entity.pdbx_description
1 polymer ?
#
loop_
_entity_poly.entity_id
_entity_poly.type
_entity_poly.pdbx_seq_one_letter_code
_entity_poly.pdbx_strand_id
1 'polypeptide(L)' 'MNDKTGKIILLLRQRIETKRKQMFDYASTYGINSSITIQCSQELDILLNRLNRKLYYKKPA' A
#
# COMPACT_ATOMS: atom_id res chain seq x y z
N MET A 1 15.73 -14.07 -12.51
CA MET A 1 15.05 -13.13 -11.58
C MET A 1 16.12 -12.40 -10.79
N ASN A 2 16.27 -11.08 -10.98
CA ASN A 2 17.35 -10.32 -10.34
C ASN A 2 17.06 -10.14 -8.83
N ASP A 3 17.97 -10.60 -7.97
CA ASP A 3 17.92 -10.53 -6.50
C ASP A 3 17.40 -9.17 -5.94
N LYS A 4 17.81 -8.07 -6.57
CA LYS A 4 17.35 -6.71 -6.24
C LYS A 4 15.83 -6.50 -6.37
N THR A 5 15.19 -7.09 -7.38
CA THR A 5 13.74 -6.93 -7.62
C THR A 5 12.92 -7.63 -6.55
N GLY A 6 13.34 -8.83 -6.14
CA GLY A 6 12.71 -9.57 -5.04
C GLY A 6 12.76 -8.80 -3.72
N LYS A 7 13.93 -8.23 -3.40
CA LYS A 7 14.12 -7.39 -2.20
C LYS A 7 13.21 -6.15 -2.20
N ILE A 8 13.06 -5.47 -3.33
CA ILE A 8 12.18 -4.30 -3.45
C ILE A 8 10.71 -4.67 -3.24
N ILE A 9 10.26 -5.78 -3.81
CA ILE A 9 8.88 -6.28 -3.63
C ILE A 9 8.63 -6.61 -2.16
N LEU A 10 9.57 -7.27 -1.49
CA LEU A 10 9.46 -7.61 -0.06
C LEU A 10 9.31 -6.36 0.81
N LEU A 11 10.18 -5.37 0.62
CA LEU A 11 10.10 -4.09 1.35
C LEU A 11 8.78 -3.35 1.11
N LEU A 12 8.26 -3.42 -0.12
CA LEU A 12 6.99 -2.79 -0.46
C LEU A 12 5.81 -3.49 0.22
N ARG A 13 5.81 -4.83 0.28
CA ARG A 13 4.80 -5.61 1.02
C ARG A 13 4.82 -5.27 2.52
N GLN A 14 6.00 -5.16 3.13
CA GLN A 14 6.12 -4.74 4.53
C GLN A 14 5.50 -3.36 4.77
N ARG A 15 5.78 -2.38 3.90
CA ARG A 15 5.18 -1.04 3.99
C ARG A 15 3.66 -1.05 3.84
N ILE A 16 3.13 -1.88 2.93
CA ILE A 16 1.69 -2.07 2.75
C ILE A 16 1.05 -2.61 4.03
N GLU A 17 1.64 -3.64 4.64
CA GLU A 17 1.10 -4.22 5.88
C GLU A 17 1.16 -3.24 7.06
N THR A 18 2.25 -2.48 7.20
CA THR A 18 2.33 -1.42 8.21
C THR A 18 1.26 -0.36 8.00
N LYS A 19 1.09 0.13 6.76
CA LYS A 19 0.10 1.17 6.45
C LYS A 19 -1.34 0.65 6.60
N ARG A 20 -1.61 -0.61 6.26
CA ARG A 20 -2.90 -1.27 6.49
C ARG A 20 -3.27 -1.30 7.97
N LYS A 21 -2.32 -1.66 8.85
CA LYS A 21 -2.54 -1.62 10.31
C LYS A 21 -2.86 -0.22 10.79
N GLN A 22 -2.08 0.78 10.36
CA GLN A 22 -2.35 2.19 10.68
C GLN A 22 -3.76 2.63 10.24
N MET A 23 -4.21 2.22 9.05
CA MET A 23 -5.55 2.55 8.57
C MET A 23 -6.64 1.93 9.45
N PHE A 24 -6.47 0.69 9.90
CA PHE A 24 -7.41 0.05 10.84
C PHE A 24 -7.41 0.74 12.20
N ASP A 25 -6.24 1.10 12.73
CA ASP A 25 -6.12 1.82 13.99
C ASP A 25 -6.83 3.19 13.90
N TYR A 26 -6.64 3.92 12.79
CA TYR A 26 -7.30 5.20 12.56
C TYR A 26 -8.80 5.05 12.33
N ALA A 27 -9.24 4.03 11.60
CA ALA A 27 -10.66 3.73 11.42
C ALA A 27 -11.33 3.41 12.76
N SER A 28 -10.65 2.66 13.64
CA SER A 28 -11.15 2.33 14.97
C SER A 28 -11.15 3.53 15.93
N THR A 29 -10.19 4.44 15.80
CA THR A 29 -10.00 5.57 16.73
C THR A 29 -10.79 6.80 16.31
N TYR A 30 -10.79 7.13 15.02
CA TYR A 30 -11.35 8.37 14.47
C TYR A 30 -12.57 8.13 13.55
N GLY A 31 -12.85 6.88 13.20
CA GLY A 31 -13.87 6.51 12.22
C GLY A 31 -13.34 6.46 10.78
N ILE A 32 -14.07 5.72 9.94
CA ILE A 32 -13.71 5.49 8.53
C ILE A 32 -13.73 6.76 7.67
N ASN A 33 -14.60 7.71 8.02
CA ASN A 33 -14.79 8.96 7.28
C ASN A 33 -13.92 10.10 7.81
N SER A 34 -13.07 9.85 8.81
CA SER A 34 -12.15 10.89 9.29
C SER A 34 -11.12 11.22 8.22
N SER A 35 -10.72 12.48 8.14
CA SER A 35 -9.71 12.96 7.20
C SER A 35 -8.40 12.15 7.31
N ILE A 36 -8.00 11.79 8.54
CA ILE A 36 -6.80 10.99 8.79
C ILE A 36 -6.93 9.54 8.27
N THR A 37 -8.09 8.89 8.43
CA THR A 37 -8.33 7.55 7.88
C THR A 37 -8.40 7.57 6.35
N ILE A 38 -9.04 8.60 5.77
CA ILE A 38 -9.12 8.79 4.32
C ILE A 38 -7.71 9.05 3.74
N GLN A 39 -6.91 9.90 4.37
CA GLN A 39 -5.53 10.11 3.94
C GLN A 39 -4.72 8.82 4.03
N CYS A 40 -4.87 8.06 5.10
CA CYS A 40 -4.19 6.78 5.27
C CYS A 40 -4.59 5.76 4.18
N SER A 41 -5.86 5.73 3.78
CA SER A 41 -6.33 4.85 2.71
C SER A 41 -5.77 5.25 1.34
N GLN A 42 -5.65 6.55 1.05
CA GLN A 42 -5.01 7.05 -0.17
C GLN A 42 -3.52 6.69 -0.22
N GLU A 43 -2.81 6.83 0.90
CA GLU A 43 -1.41 6.44 1.00
C GLU A 43 -1.23 4.92 0.80
N LEU A 44 -2.13 4.12 1.36
CA LEU A 44 -2.14 2.66 1.17
C LEU A 44 -2.38 2.29 -0.29
N ASP A 45 -3.32 2.95 -0.96
CA ASP A 45 -3.62 2.74 -2.38
C ASP A 45 -2.40 3.05 -3.28
N ILE A 46 -1.65 4.11 -2.99
CA ILE A 46 -0.41 4.43 -3.72
C ILE A 46 0.61 3.29 -3.59
N LEU A 47 0.75 2.69 -2.39
CA LEU A 47 1.66 1.57 -2.18
C LEU A 47 1.20 0.30 -2.93
N LEU A 48 -0.11 0.00 -2.91
CA LEU A 48 -0.71 -1.10 -3.66
C LEU A 48 -0.51 -0.93 -5.17
N ASN A 49 -0.75 0.28 -5.69
CA ASN A 49 -0.53 0.59 -7.10
C ASN A 49 0.93 0.51 -7.52
N ARG A 50 1.87 0.85 -6.63
CA ARG A 50 3.31 0.62 -6.87
C ARG A 50 3.65 -0.88 -6.92
N LEU A 51 3.01 -1.69 -6.08
CA LEU A 51 3.20 -3.15 -6.08
C LEU A 51 2.63 -3.77 -7.35
N ASN A 52 1.40 -3.38 -7.71
CA ASN A 52 0.74 -3.83 -8.93
C ASN A 52 1.57 -3.50 -10.17
N ARG A 53 2.10 -2.28 -10.30
CA ARG A 53 3.01 -1.92 -11.41
C ARG A 53 4.28 -2.77 -11.47
N LYS A 54 4.81 -3.20 -10.32
CA LYS A 54 6.03 -4.04 -10.25
C LYS A 54 5.75 -5.52 -10.53
N LEU A 55 4.56 -6.01 -10.20
CA LEU A 55 4.17 -7.41 -10.39
C LEU A 55 3.48 -7.65 -11.74
N TYR A 56 2.71 -6.68 -12.21
CA TYR A 56 1.81 -6.79 -13.36
C TYR A 56 1.91 -5.54 -14.24
N TYR A 57 2.99 -5.43 -15.02
CA TYR A 57 2.99 -4.50 -16.15
C TYR A 57 2.25 -5.14 -17.33
N LYS A 58 0.91 -5.08 -17.32
CA LYS A 58 0.10 -5.16 -18.55
C LYS A 58 -0.22 -3.74 -18.98
N LYS A 59 0.22 -3.41 -20.20
CA LYS A 59 -0.11 -2.20 -20.95
C LYS A 59 -1.63 -1.91 -20.85
N PRO A 60 -2.09 -0.68 -20.59
CA PRO A 60 -3.44 -0.33 -21.03
C PRO A 60 -3.48 -0.35 -22.57
N ALA A 61 -4.56 -0.93 -23.10
CA ALA A 61 -4.94 -0.89 -24.51
C ALA A 61 -5.19 0.56 -24.97
#